data_AF-C0XKY9-F1
#
_entry.id   AF-C0XKY9-F1
#
_cell.length_a   1.000
_cell.length_b   1.000
_cell.length_c   1.000
_cell.angle_alpha   90.00
_cell.angle_beta   90.00
_cell.angle_gamma   90.00
#
_symmetry.space_group_name_H-M   'P 1'
#
loop_
_entity.id
_entity.type
_entity.pdbx_description
1 polymer ?
#
loop_
_entity_poly.entity_id
_entity_poly.type
_entity_poly.pdbx_seq_one_letter_code
_entity_poly.pdbx_strand_id
1 'polypeptide(L)' 'MMATKKEKFLAGEPYNIMDLELVSEETKARRLCKMMNELDDTAGKEKEQLIRQLFGSVGKSP' A
#
# COMPACT_ATOMS: atom_id res chain seq x y z
N MET A 1 -7.88 13.24 22.34
CA MET A 1 -8.08 11.92 21.71
C MET A 1 -6.72 11.24 21.64
N MET A 2 -6.63 9.92 21.82
CA MET A 2 -5.37 9.19 21.64
C MET A 2 -5.09 9.01 20.15
N ALA A 3 -3.85 9.25 19.73
CA ALA A 3 -3.44 9.02 18.35
C ALA A 3 -3.52 7.53 17.99
N THR A 4 -3.98 7.19 16.78
CA THR A 4 -3.95 5.82 16.26
C THR A 4 -2.50 5.35 16.11
N LYS A 5 -2.27 4.04 15.99
CA LYS A 5 -0.91 3.52 15.77
C LYS A 5 -0.34 3.99 14.43
N LYS A 6 -1.21 4.17 13.43
CA LYS A 6 -0.87 4.77 12.15
C LYS A 6 -0.45 6.23 12.27
N GLU A 7 -1.15 7.04 13.07
CA GLU A 7 -0.75 8.42 13.32
C GLU A 7 0.63 8.50 14.00
N LYS A 8 0.91 7.62 14.97
CA LYS A 8 2.23 7.52 15.59
C LYS A 8 3.33 7.13 14.60
N PHE A 9 3.04 6.13 13.75
CA PHE A 9 3.94 5.72 12.67
C PHE A 9 4.26 6.90 11.74
N LEU A 10 3.25 7.66 11.30
CA LEU A 10 3.43 8.82 10.42
C LEU A 10 4.14 9.99 11.11
N ALA A 11 3.95 10.15 12.42
CA ALA A 11 4.62 11.17 13.23
C ALA A 11 6.07 10.79 13.63
N GLY A 12 6.52 9.58 13.31
CA GLY A 12 7.83 9.06 13.72
C GLY A 12 7.93 8.76 15.23
N GLU A 13 6.79 8.66 15.92
CA GLU A 13 6.73 8.27 17.33
C GLU A 13 6.90 6.76 17.48
N PRO A 14 7.36 6.25 18.63
CA PRO A 14 7.37 4.81 18.91
C PRO A 14 5.98 4.18 18.70
N TYR A 15 5.92 3.18 17.82
CA TYR A 15 4.72 2.44 17.45
C TYR A 15 4.98 0.93 17.50
N ASN A 16 3.92 0.13 17.59
CA ASN A 16 4.02 -1.34 17.48
C ASN A 16 3.86 -1.73 16.02
N ILE A 17 4.89 -2.31 15.41
CA ILE A 17 4.84 -2.78 14.02
C ILE A 17 3.86 -3.95 13.81
N MET A 18 3.59 -4.72 14.87
CA MET A 18 2.64 -5.84 14.86
C MET A 18 1.19 -5.38 15.12
N ASP A 19 0.93 -4.07 15.09
CA ASP A 19 -0.43 -3.55 15.18
C ASP A 19 -1.29 -4.05 13.99
N LEU A 20 -2.53 -4.47 14.28
CA LEU A 20 -3.40 -5.09 13.28
C LEU A 20 -3.71 -4.16 12.09
N GLU A 21 -3.80 -2.85 12.31
CA GLU A 21 -4.05 -1.88 11.24
C GLU A 21 -2.84 -1.85 10.28
N LEU A 22 -1.64 -1.69 10.83
CA LEU A 22 -0.39 -1.62 10.05
C LEU A 22 -0.10 -2.94 9.32
N VAL A 23 -0.29 -4.07 9.99
CA VAL A 23 -0.09 -5.41 9.39
C VAL A 23 -1.08 -5.66 8.26
N SER A 24 -2.34 -5.24 8.42
CA SER A 24 -3.37 -5.37 7.37
C SER A 24 -3.01 -4.53 6.13
N GLU A 25 -2.60 -3.28 6.33
CA GLU A 25 -2.19 -2.39 5.25
C GLU A 25 -0.93 -2.89 4.53
N GLU A 26 0.08 -3.32 5.28
CA GLU A 26 1.31 -3.92 4.73
C GLU A 26 0.99 -5.18 3.92
N THR A 27 0.13 -6.05 4.43
CA THR A 27 -0.27 -7.29 3.76
C THR A 27 -1.01 -7.00 2.45
N LYS A 28 -1.91 -6.00 2.45
CA LYS A 28 -2.58 -5.55 1.22
C LYS A 28 -1.58 -5.01 0.21
N ALA A 29 -0.64 -4.15 0.63
CA ALA A 29 0.38 -3.59 -0.25
C ALA A 29 1.26 -4.69 -0.86
N ARG A 30 1.76 -5.64 -0.05
CA ARG A 30 2.55 -6.79 -0.52
C ARG A 30 1.81 -7.62 -1.56
N ARG A 31 0.51 -7.85 -1.35
CA ARG A 31 -0.32 -8.60 -2.31
C ARG A 31 -0.44 -7.88 -3.65
N LEU A 32 -0.67 -6.56 -3.64
CA LEU A 32 -0.74 -5.77 -4.87
C LEU A 32 0.60 -5.75 -5.62
N CYS A 33 1.72 -5.60 -4.91
CA CYS A 33 3.05 -5.71 -5.50
C CYS A 33 3.29 -7.08 -6.14
N LYS A 34 2.89 -8.17 -5.46
CA LYS A 34 3.00 -9.52 -6.01
C LYS A 34 2.20 -9.66 -7.30
N MET A 35 0.94 -9.24 -7.30
CA MET A 35 0.08 -9.27 -8.50
C MET A 35 0.70 -8.47 -9.65
N MET A 36 1.29 -7.30 -9.36
CA MET A 36 1.94 -6.46 -10.37
C MET A 36 3.19 -7.11 -10.96
N ASN A 37 3.99 -7.79 -10.12
CA ASN A 37 5.20 -8.50 -10.56
C ASN A 37 4.90 -9.75 -11.40
N GLU A 38 3.68 -10.28 -11.30
CA GLU A 38 3.22 -11.46 -12.04
C GLU A 38 2.50 -11.11 -13.37
N LEU A 39 2.33 -9.81 -13.68
CA LEU A 39 1.71 -9.39 -14.93
C LEU A 39 2.61 -9.63 -16.14
N ASP A 40 1.97 -9.92 -17.27
CA ASP A 40 2.63 -9.91 -18.58
C ASP A 40 2.99 -8.48 -19.01
N ASP A 41 4.05 -8.33 -19.81
CA ASP A 41 4.53 -7.03 -20.29
C ASP A 41 3.48 -6.26 -21.10
N THR A 42 2.50 -6.96 -21.69
CA THR A 42 1.40 -6.36 -22.45
C THR A 42 0.19 -5.95 -21.61
N ALA A 43 0.15 -6.32 -20.32
CA ALA A 43 -0.97 -6.07 -19.40
C ALA A 43 -0.96 -4.65 -18.80
N GLY A 44 -0.85 -3.64 -19.67
CA GLY A 44 -0.70 -2.23 -19.26
C GLY A 44 -1.88 -1.69 -18.47
N LYS A 45 -3.12 -2.12 -18.78
CA LYS A 45 -4.33 -1.64 -18.10
C LYS A 45 -4.42 -2.21 -16.67
N GLU A 46 -4.11 -3.48 -16.52
CA GLU A 46 -4.08 -4.18 -15.23
C GLU A 46 -3.00 -3.60 -14.33
N LYS A 47 -1.82 -3.32 -14.90
CA LYS A 47 -0.72 -2.64 -14.20
C LYS A 47 -1.16 -1.27 -13.67
N GLU A 48 -1.77 -0.45 -14.53
CA GLU A 48 -2.27 0.86 -14.14
C GLU A 48 -3.28 0.77 -12.99
N GLN A 49 -4.21 -0.20 -13.05
CA GLN A 49 -5.18 -0.44 -11.99
C GLN A 49 -4.53 -0.83 -10.66
N LEU A 50 -3.53 -1.72 -10.68
CA LEU A 50 -2.80 -2.12 -9.48
C LEU A 50 -2.02 -0.95 -8.87
N ILE A 51 -1.39 -0.12 -9.69
CA ILE A 51 -0.65 1.08 -9.23
C ILE A 51 -1.61 2.07 -8.55
N ARG A 52 -2.77 2.32 -9.15
CA ARG A 52 -3.83 3.16 -8.55
C ARG A 52 -4.32 2.60 -7.21
N GLN A 53 -4.50 1.29 -7.10
CA GLN A 53 -4.92 0.65 -5.86
C GLN A 53 -3.84 0.67 -4.76
N LEU A 54 -2.56 0.57 -5.15
CA LEU A 54 -1.43 0.54 -4.23
C LEU A 54 -1.18 1.90 -3.58
N PHE A 55 -1.16 2.97 -4.39
CA PHE A 55 -0.81 4.30 -3.90
C PHE A 55 -2.02 5.20 -3.60
N GLY A 56 -3.21 4.85 -4.09
CA GLY A 56 -4.44 5.62 -3.94
C GLY A 56 -4.49 6.89 -4.80
N SER A 57 -3.44 7.72 -4.73
CA SER A 57 -3.25 8.89 -5.58
C SER A 57 -2.01 8.72 -6.46
N VAL A 58 -2.17 8.92 -7.76
CA VAL A 58 -1.12 8.73 -8.77
C VAL A 58 -1.26 9.77 -9.88
N GLY A 59 -0.19 9.94 -10.67
CA GLY A 59 -0.20 10.84 -11.83
C GLY A 59 -1.12 10.38 -12.97
N LYS A 60 -1.12 11.15 -14.06
CA LYS A 60 -1.95 10.86 -15.25
C LYS A 60 -1.56 9.56 -15.96
N SER A 61 -0.29 9.19 -15.93
CA SER A 61 0.26 7.99 -16.58
C SER A 61 1.16 7.24 -15.58
N PRO A 62 0.56 6.49 -14.64
CA PRO A 62 1.25 5.70 -13.63
C PRO A 62 1.94 4.46 -14.20
#